data_AF-A0A024FBY4-F1
#
_entry.id   AF-A0A024FBY4-F1
#
_cell.length_a   1.000
_cell.length_b   1.000
_cell.length_c   1.000
_cell.angle_alpha   90.00
_cell.angle_beta   90.00
_cell.angle_gamma   90.00
#
_symmetry.space_group_name_H-M   'P 1'
#
loop_
_entity.id
_entity.type
_entity.pdbx_description
1 polymer ?
#
loop_
_entity_poly.entity_id
_entity_poly.type
_entity_poly.pdbx_seq_one_letter_code
_entity_poly.pdbx_strand_id
1 'polypeptide(L)'
;MELDKEQQLLANAKKKLKRVKILYMHLALYIIAIVLILYNFYIIDEGSYKNNIISLNLSVIVAWTVFVIIHSLNVFKERLFFKSSWEDKKMKEFTKEEEEVTKRWE
;
A
#
# COMPACT_ATOMS: atom_id res chain seq x y z
N MET A 1 26.43 -15.87 13.46
CA MET A 1 25.01 -16.05 13.83
C MET A 1 24.28 -14.70 13.90
N GLU A 2 24.89 -13.64 14.46
CA GLU A 2 24.28 -12.30 14.51
C GLU A 2 24.18 -11.61 13.13
N LEU A 3 25.21 -11.75 12.29
CA LEU A 3 25.22 -11.22 10.92
C LEU A 3 24.06 -11.77 10.05
N ASP A 4 23.65 -13.02 10.29
CA ASP A 4 22.54 -13.66 9.56
C ASP A 4 21.18 -13.06 9.95
N LYS A 5 21.00 -12.72 11.23
CA LYS A 5 19.80 -12.05 11.76
C LYS A 5 19.66 -10.63 11.19
N GLU A 6 20.75 -9.86 11.13
CA GLU A 6 20.74 -8.52 10.55
C GLU A 6 20.41 -8.55 9.05
N GLN A 7 20.98 -9.50 8.31
CA GLN A 7 20.69 -9.70 6.89
C GLN A 7 19.21 -10.06 6.65
N GLN A 8 18.62 -10.94 7.48
CA GLN A 8 17.19 -11.27 7.42
C GLN A 8 16.29 -10.08 7.73
N LEU A 9 16.63 -9.27 8.73
CA LEU A 9 15.90 -8.05 9.08
C LEU A 9 15.90 -7.05 7.93
N LEU A 10 17.07 -6.81 7.32
CA LEU A 10 17.21 -5.94 6.16
C LEU A 10 16.44 -6.46 4.95
N ALA A 11 16.47 -7.76 4.68
CA ALA A 11 15.73 -8.37 3.59
C ALA A 11 14.20 -8.23 3.78
N ASN A 12 13.71 -8.41 5.01
CA ASN A 12 12.31 -8.21 5.35
C ASN A 12 11.89 -6.74 5.22
N ALA A 13 12.72 -5.80 5.68
CA ALA A 13 12.48 -4.37 5.52
C ALA A 13 12.42 -3.98 4.03
N LYS A 14 13.35 -4.47 3.20
CA LYS A 14 13.37 -4.24 1.75
C LYS A 14 12.12 -4.80 1.05
N LYS A 15 11.68 -6.02 1.41
CA LYS A 15 10.43 -6.61 0.89
C LYS A 15 9.20 -5.76 1.21
N LYS A 16 9.12 -5.21 2.44
CA LYS A 16 8.04 -4.30 2.85
C LYS A 16 8.04 -3.01 2.02
N LEU A 17 9.19 -2.38 1.84
CA LEU A 17 9.32 -1.17 1.00
C LEU A 17 8.93 -1.43 -0.46
N LYS A 18 9.31 -2.59 -1.01
CA LYS A 18 8.96 -2.95 -2.40
C LYS A 18 7.44 -3.08 -2.60
N ARG A 19 6.72 -3.67 -1.64
CA ARG A 19 5.24 -3.76 -1.69
C ARG A 19 4.57 -2.40 -1.65
N VAL A 20 5.04 -1.51 -0.76
CA VAL A 20 4.52 -0.14 -0.68
C VAL A 20 4.81 0.64 -1.97
N LYS A 21 6.02 0.53 -2.54
CA LYS A 21 6.36 1.16 -3.83
C LYS A 21 5.44 0.71 -4.97
N ILE A 22 5.12 -0.59 -5.04
CA ILE A 22 4.22 -1.13 -6.07
C ILE A 22 2.81 -0.53 -5.92
N LEU A 23 2.30 -0.41 -4.70
CA LEU A 23 1.02 0.26 -4.43
C LEU A 23 1.01 1.71 -4.95
N TYR A 24 2.04 2.50 -4.60
CA TYR A 24 2.15 3.89 -5.06
C TYR A 24 2.26 4.01 -6.59
N MET A 25 2.95 3.08 -7.26
CA MET A 25 2.99 3.05 -8.73
C MET A 25 1.60 2.81 -9.33
N HIS A 26 0.83 1.86 -8.79
CA HIS A 26 -0.54 1.61 -9.27
C HIS A 26 -1.46 2.81 -9.02
N LEU A 27 -1.30 3.47 -7.87
CA LEU A 27 -2.09 4.65 -7.51
C LEU A 27 -1.73 5.85 -8.41
N ALA A 28 -0.46 6.04 -8.73
CA ALA A 28 0.00 7.05 -9.69
C ALA A 28 -0.55 6.78 -11.10
N LEU A 29 -0.48 5.51 -11.56
CA LEU A 29 -1.03 5.12 -12.86
C LEU A 29 -2.56 5.32 -12.91
N TYR A 30 -3.26 5.04 -11.83
CA TYR A 30 -4.70 5.26 -11.70
C TYR A 30 -5.06 6.74 -11.82
N ILE A 31 -4.30 7.64 -11.18
CA ILE A 31 -4.49 9.10 -11.33
C ILE A 31 -4.27 9.51 -12.79
N ILE A 32 -3.22 9.02 -13.45
CA ILE A 32 -2.95 9.32 -14.87
C ILE A 32 -4.11 8.82 -15.75
N ALA A 33 -4.62 7.61 -15.49
CA ALA A 33 -5.77 7.05 -16.21
C ALA A 33 -7.03 7.92 -16.03
N ILE A 34 -7.30 8.39 -14.81
CA ILE A 34 -8.41 9.32 -14.55
C ILE A 34 -8.27 10.60 -15.36
N VAL A 35 -7.07 11.21 -15.36
CA VAL A 35 -6.81 12.45 -16.11
C VAL A 35 -6.99 12.24 -17.62
N LEU A 36 -6.53 11.11 -18.16
CA LEU A 36 -6.74 10.77 -19.57
C LEU A 36 -8.22 10.58 -19.92
N ILE A 37 -9.00 9.97 -19.03
CA ILE A 37 -10.44 9.79 -19.26
C ILE A 37 -11.20 11.12 -19.16
N LEU A 38 -10.85 11.98 -18.18
CA LEU A 38 -11.39 13.34 -18.09
C LEU A 38 -11.05 14.18 -19.33
N TYR A 39 -9.83 14.04 -19.85
CA TYR A 39 -9.42 14.69 -21.09
C TYR A 39 -10.22 14.16 -22.29
N ASN A 40 -10.49 12.84 -22.33
CA ASN A 40 -11.34 12.24 -23.36
C ASN A 40 -12.77 12.81 -23.33
N PHE A 41 -13.34 13.00 -22.14
CA PHE A 41 -14.63 13.67 -21.95
C PHE A 41 -14.64 15.12 -22.45
N TYR A 42 -13.53 15.85 -22.29
CA TYR A 42 -13.41 17.24 -22.71
C TYR A 42 -13.36 17.41 -24.24
N ILE A 43 -12.78 16.44 -24.96
CA ILE A 43 -12.61 16.50 -26.42
C ILE A 43 -13.77 15.82 -27.18
N ILE A 44 -14.60 15.02 -26.50
CA ILE A 44 -15.73 14.34 -27.16
C ILE A 44 -16.72 15.38 -27.68
N ASP A 45 -16.78 15.45 -29.01
CA ASP A 45 -17.76 16.24 -29.76
C ASP A 45 -19.14 15.57 -29.75
N GLU A 46 -20.20 16.33 -30.03
CA GLU A 46 -21.60 15.89 -29.89
C GLU A 46 -22.04 14.92 -31.01
N GLY A 47 -21.46 13.72 -31.02
CA GLY A 47 -21.79 12.65 -31.96
C GLY A 47 -22.71 11.58 -31.37
N SER A 48 -23.39 10.82 -32.25
CA SER A 48 -24.29 9.71 -31.89
C SER A 48 -23.63 8.63 -31.00
N TYR A 49 -22.29 8.53 -31.01
CA TYR A 49 -21.52 7.58 -30.20
C TYR A 49 -21.13 8.09 -28.80
N LYS A 50 -21.42 9.36 -28.47
CA LYS A 50 -21.03 9.99 -27.19
C LYS A 50 -21.48 9.17 -25.98
N ASN A 51 -22.74 8.74 -25.93
CA ASN A 51 -23.25 7.96 -24.80
C ASN A 51 -22.57 6.60 -24.62
N ASN A 52 -22.23 5.93 -25.72
CA ASN A 52 -21.52 4.64 -25.65
C ASN A 52 -20.08 4.83 -25.15
N ILE A 53 -19.40 5.87 -25.61
CA ILE A 53 -18.03 6.18 -25.17
C ILE A 53 -18.03 6.59 -23.69
N ILE A 54 -19.00 7.40 -23.27
CA ILE A 54 -19.19 7.77 -21.86
C ILE A 54 -19.44 6.55 -20.98
N SER A 55 -20.34 5.66 -21.39
CA SER A 55 -20.67 4.43 -20.66
C SER A 55 -19.46 3.50 -20.52
N LEU A 56 -18.67 3.32 -21.58
CA LEU A 56 -17.44 2.55 -21.55
C LEU A 56 -16.39 3.18 -20.62
N ASN A 57 -16.18 4.49 -20.70
CA ASN A 57 -15.25 5.20 -19.82
C ASN A 57 -15.65 5.06 -18.35
N LEU A 58 -16.93 5.24 -18.01
CA LEU A 58 -17.43 5.05 -16.65
C LEU A 58 -17.23 3.61 -16.17
N SER A 59 -17.54 2.62 -17.02
CA SER A 59 -17.34 1.20 -16.69
C SER A 59 -15.88 0.87 -16.41
N VAL A 60 -14.95 1.41 -17.22
CA VAL A 60 -13.51 1.26 -17.03
C VAL A 60 -13.07 1.90 -15.72
N ILE A 61 -13.52 3.14 -15.41
CA ILE A 61 -13.21 3.80 -14.13
C ILE A 61 -13.69 2.95 -12.96
N VAL A 62 -14.95 2.50 -12.98
CA VAL A 62 -15.53 1.72 -11.87
C VAL A 62 -14.77 0.41 -11.67
N ALA A 63 -14.52 -0.35 -12.74
CA ALA A 63 -13.78 -1.60 -12.67
C ALA A 63 -12.36 -1.40 -12.11
N TRP A 64 -11.64 -0.37 -12.58
CA TRP A 64 -10.31 -0.05 -12.08
C TRP A 64 -10.31 0.46 -10.64
N THR A 65 -11.33 1.22 -10.25
CA THR A 65 -11.48 1.70 -8.86
C THR A 65 -11.64 0.52 -7.91
N VAL A 66 -12.49 -0.45 -8.25
CA VAL A 66 -12.68 -1.67 -7.47
C VAL A 66 -11.37 -2.48 -7.39
N PHE A 67 -10.66 -2.62 -8.51
CA PHE A 67 -9.37 -3.30 -8.54
C PHE A 67 -8.33 -2.65 -7.61
N VAL A 68 -8.20 -1.32 -7.65
CA VAL A 68 -7.27 -0.56 -6.80
C VAL A 68 -7.67 -0.66 -5.32
N ILE A 69 -8.96 -0.62 -4.99
CA ILE A 69 -9.45 -0.78 -3.61
C ILE A 69 -9.08 -2.17 -3.08
N ILE A 70 -9.38 -3.23 -3.84
CA ILE A 70 -9.05 -4.61 -3.43
C ILE A 70 -7.53 -4.77 -3.25
N HIS A 71 -6.74 -4.27 -4.20
CA HIS A 71 -5.27 -4.32 -4.12
C HIS A 71 -4.74 -3.56 -2.90
N SER A 72 -5.29 -2.37 -2.64
CA SER A 72 -4.94 -1.56 -1.47
C SER A 72 -5.27 -2.28 -0.17
N LEU A 73 -6.48 -2.85 -0.05
CA LEU A 73 -6.86 -3.63 1.12
C LEU A 73 -5.93 -4.82 1.35
N ASN A 74 -5.50 -5.52 0.29
CA ASN A 74 -4.59 -6.66 0.41
C ASN A 74 -3.19 -6.22 0.91
N VAL A 75 -2.66 -5.11 0.38
CA VAL A 75 -1.36 -4.54 0.81
C VAL A 75 -1.44 -3.97 2.23
N PHE A 76 -2.53 -3.30 2.60
CA PHE A 76 -2.71 -2.72 3.92
C PHE A 76 -3.05 -3.78 4.99
N LYS A 77 -3.69 -4.89 4.64
CA LYS A 77 -3.95 -6.00 5.58
C LYS A 77 -2.65 -6.56 6.16
N GLU A 78 -1.62 -6.74 5.33
CA GLU A 78 -0.29 -7.12 5.83
C GLU A 78 0.32 -6.05 6.76
N ARG A 79 0.03 -4.76 6.55
CA ARG A 79 0.56 -3.67 7.38
C ARG A 79 -0.18 -3.53 8.72
N LEU A 80 -1.50 -3.65 8.72
CA LEU A 80 -2.36 -3.52 9.90
C LEU A 80 -2.20 -4.70 10.86
N PHE A 81 -2.21 -5.94 10.35
CA PHE A 81 -2.02 -7.13 11.19
C PHE A 81 -0.61 -7.19 11.81
N PHE A 82 0.40 -6.73 11.08
CA PHE A 82 1.79 -6.80 11.55
C PHE A 82 2.19 -5.63 12.45
N LYS A 83 1.52 -4.46 12.36
CA LYS A 83 1.82 -3.29 13.20
C LYS A 83 1.51 -3.58 14.67
N SER A 84 0.30 -4.03 14.99
CA SER A 84 -0.08 -4.29 16.38
C SER A 84 0.81 -5.35 17.03
N SER A 85 1.01 -6.51 16.39
CA SER A 85 1.81 -7.59 16.99
C SER A 85 3.30 -7.26 17.17
N TRP A 86 3.92 -6.58 16.20
CA TRP A 86 5.35 -6.27 16.26
C TRP A 86 5.64 -5.12 17.23
N GLU A 87 4.79 -4.09 17.26
CA GLU A 87 4.91 -2.93 18.14
C GLU A 87 4.70 -3.33 19.61
N ASP A 88 3.69 -4.17 19.90
CA ASP A 88 3.48 -4.74 21.24
C ASP A 88 4.66 -5.61 21.70
N LYS A 89 5.19 -6.44 20.81
CA LYS A 89 6.32 -7.31 21.12
C LYS A 89 7.58 -6.49 21.41
N LYS A 90 7.82 -5.44 20.64
CA LYS A 90 8.97 -4.56 20.86
C LYS A 90 8.84 -3.74 22.12
N MET A 91 7.65 -3.22 22.41
CA MET A 91 7.39 -2.51 23.67
C MET A 91 7.62 -3.41 24.89
N LYS A 92 7.19 -4.68 24.83
CA LYS A 92 7.50 -5.67 25.88
C LYS A 92 8.98 -6.02 26.01
N GLU A 93 9.77 -6.02 24.92
CA GLU A 93 11.22 -6.18 25.02
C GLU A 93 11.86 -4.99 25.73
N PHE A 94 11.50 -3.75 25.36
CA PHE A 94 12.05 -2.55 26.00
C PHE A 94 11.74 -2.49 27.51
N THR A 95 10.50 -2.78 27.92
CA THR A 95 10.15 -2.81 29.36
C THR A 95 10.95 -3.87 30.12
N LYS A 96 11.17 -5.05 29.55
CA LYS A 96 11.98 -6.10 30.18
C LYS A 96 13.46 -5.75 30.24
N GLU A 97 13.99 -5.10 29.21
CA GLU A 97 15.38 -4.67 29.17
C GLU A 97 15.64 -3.59 30.23
N GLU A 98 14.69 -2.65 30.44
CA GLU A 98 14.75 -1.68 31.54
C GLU A 98 14.64 -2.33 32.92
N GLU A 99 13.76 -3.31 33.11
CA GLU A 99 13.63 -4.07 34.37
C GLU A 99 14.87 -4.92 34.69
N GLU A 100 15.53 -5.51 33.68
CA GLU A 100 16.76 -6.27 33.88
C GLU A 100 17.99 -5.39 34.08
N VAL A 101 18.00 -4.19 33.49
CA VAL A 101 19.07 -3.21 33.73
C VAL A 101 18.94 -2.67 35.16
N THR A 102 17.74 -2.25 35.58
CA THR A 102 17.52 -1.69 36.93
C THR A 102 17.86 -2.68 38.05
N LYS A 103 17.47 -3.95 37.94
CA LYS A 103 17.86 -5.01 38.88
C LYS A 103 19.35 -5.34 38.94
N ARG A 104 20.12 -4.92 37.94
CA ARG A 104 21.57 -5.19 37.87
C ARG A 104 22.40 -4.11 38.58
N TRP A 105 21.78 -2.98 38.88
CA TRP A 105 22.40 -1.83 39.55
C TRP A 105 21.97 -1.67 41.02
N GLU A 106 21.08 -2.55 41.51
CA GLU A 106 20.74 -2.76 42.92
C GLU A 106 21.48 -3.99 43.46
#